data_AF-A0A938CQ69-F1
#
_entry.id   AF-A0A938CQ69-F1
#
_cell.length_a   1.000
_cell.length_b   1.000
_cell.length_c   1.000
_cell.angle_alpha   90.00
_cell.angle_beta   90.00
_cell.angle_gamma   90.00
#
_symmetry.space_group_name_H-M   'P 1'
#
loop_
_entity.id
_entity.type
_entity.pdbx_description
1 polymer ?
#
loop_
_entity_poly.entity_id
_entity_poly.type
_entity_poly.pdbx_seq_one_letter_code
_entity_poly.pdbx_strand_id
1 'polypeptide(L)' 'MDRFPAISLRIDLGPGRRLGPGKIGLLEEIAAKGSITAAARALG' A
#
# COMPACT_ATOMS: atom_id res chain seq x y z
N MET A 1 -1.33 23.88 7.44
CA MET A 1 -1.34 22.45 7.83
C MET A 1 0.10 22.02 7.88
N ASP A 2 0.59 21.78 9.10
CA ASP A 2 2.00 21.52 9.36
C ASP A 2 2.46 20.29 8.58
N ARG A 3 3.44 20.49 7.71
CA ARG A 3 4.01 19.43 6.90
C ARG A 3 4.93 18.63 7.82
N PHE A 4 4.37 17.66 8.53
CA PHE A 4 5.17 16.68 9.25
C PHE A 4 6.15 16.04 8.25
N PRO A 5 7.43 15.86 8.61
CA PRO A 5 8.35 15.13 7.76
C PRO A 5 7.81 13.72 7.56
N ALA A 6 7.56 13.38 6.30
CA ALA A 6 7.10 12.06 5.90
C ALA A 6 8.25 11.31 5.24
N ILE A 7 8.40 10.04 5.62
CA ILE A 7 9.30 9.10 4.94
C ILE A 7 8.45 8.02 4.26
N SER A 8 8.89 7.58 3.09
CA SER A 8 8.30 6.45 2.38
C SER A 8 9.28 5.30 2.42
N LEU A 9 8.86 4.16 2.97
CA LEU A 9 9.69 2.97 3.12
C LEU A 9 9.34 1.93 2.06
N ARG A 10 10.37 1.28 1.52
CA ARG A 10 10.25 0.10 0.67
C ARG A 10 11.20 -0.97 1.19
N ILE A 11 10.68 -2.18 1.35
CA ILE A 11 11.42 -3.33 1.85
C ILE A 11 11.62 -4.30 0.69
N ASP A 12 12.87 -4.61 0.39
CA ASP A 12 13.22 -5.61 -0.62
C ASP A 12 13.38 -6.98 0.08
N LEU A 13 12.60 -7.97 -0.38
CA LEU A 13 12.49 -9.31 0.22
C LEU A 13 13.18 -10.37 -0.67
N GLY A 14 14.13 -9.95 -1.49
CA GLY A 14 14.80 -10.77 -2.51
C GLY A 14 14.43 -10.37 -3.95
N PRO A 15 14.98 -11.08 -4.95
CA PRO A 15 14.82 -10.73 -6.36
C PRO A 15 13.34 -10.64 -6.77
N GLY A 16 12.94 -9.49 -7.33
CA GLY A 16 11.57 -9.24 -7.79
C GLY A 16 10.51 -9.09 -6.70
N ARG A 17 10.85 -9.29 -5.41
CA ARG A 17 9.91 -9.20 -4.28
C ARG A 17 10.16 -7.93 -3.50
N ARG A 18 9.21 -6.99 -3.58
CA ARG A 18 9.30 -5.68 -2.91
C ARG A 18 7.98 -5.38 -2.22
N LEU A 19 8.03 -4.86 -1.00
CA LEU A 19 6.88 -4.35 -0.26
C LEU A 19 7.03 -2.84 -0.08
N GLY A 20 5.99 -2.06 -0.37
CA GLY A 20 6.03 -0.61 -0.27
C GLY A 20 4.62 -0.02 -0.26
N PRO A 21 4.49 1.31 -0.33
CA PRO A 21 3.23 2.00 -0.03
C PRO A 21 2.04 1.50 -0.84
N GLY A 22 2.21 1.26 -2.15
CA GLY A 22 1.11 0.78 -2.99
C GLY A 22 0.59 -0.62 -2.59
N LYS A 23 1.49 -1.53 -2.17
CA LYS A 23 1.08 -2.85 -1.70
C LYS A 23 0.43 -2.79 -0.32
N ILE A 24 0.93 -1.92 0.56
CA ILE A 24 0.34 -1.70 1.89
C ILE A 24 -1.05 -1.09 1.76
N GLY A 25 -1.21 -0.02 0.96
CA GLY A 25 -2.51 0.59 0.70
C GLY A 25 -3.51 -0.41 0.12
N LEU A 26 -3.07 -1.30 -0.79
CA LEU A 26 -3.94 -2.37 -1.29
C LEU A 26 -4.40 -3.33 -0.19
N LEU A 27 -3.50 -3.73 0.72
CA LEU A 27 -3.84 -4.62 1.83
C LEU A 27 -4.78 -3.94 2.85
N GLU A 28 -4.57 -2.66 3.12
CA GLU A 28 -5.46 -1.85 3.98
C GLU A 28 -6.87 -1.77 3.37
N GLU A 29 -6.96 -1.51 2.07
CA GLU A 29 -8.24 -1.47 1.35
C GLU A 29 -8.92 -2.84 1.28
N ILE A 30 -8.15 -3.93 1.13
CA ILE A 30 -8.68 -5.30 1.21
C ILE A 30 -9.26 -5.56 2.61
N ALA A 31 -8.54 -5.19 3.66
CA ALA A 31 -9.01 -5.35 5.03
C ALA A 31 -10.28 -4.53 5.29
N ALA A 32 -10.37 -3.31 4.76
CA ALA A 32 -11.53 -2.44 4.91
C ALA A 32 -12.77 -2.93 4.14
N LYS A 33 -12.58 -3.56 2.97
CA LYS A 33 -13.67 -3.91 2.05
C LYS A 33 -14.00 -5.39 1.96
N GLY A 34 -13.13 -6.26 2.46
CA GLY A 34 -13.23 -7.70 2.31
C GLY A 34 -13.16 -8.18 0.85
N SER A 35 -12.67 -7.36 -0.08
CA SER A 35 -12.66 -7.68 -1.52
C SER A 35 -11.45 -7.08 -2.25
N ILE A 36 -10.69 -7.94 -2.93
CA ILE A 36 -9.52 -7.55 -3.73
C ILE A 36 -9.93 -6.62 -4.89
N THR A 37 -11.01 -6.95 -5.60
CA THR A 37 -11.46 -6.15 -6.74
C THR A 37 -11.97 -4.77 -6.29
N ALA A 38 -12.66 -4.69 -5.14
CA ALA A 38 -13.12 -3.41 -4.60
C ALA A 38 -11.96 -2.56 -4.07
N ALA A 39 -10.91 -3.19 -3.53
CA ALA A 39 -9.70 -2.52 -3.09
C ALA A 39 -8.92 -1.93 -4.29
N ALA A 40 -8.68 -2.74 -5.33
CA ALA A 40 -8.01 -2.30 -6.55
C ALA A 40 -8.70 -1.07 -7.18
N ARG A 41 -10.04 -1.11 -7.30
CA ARG A 41 -10.82 0.01 -7.86
C ARG A 41 -10.70 1.34 -7.10
N ALA A 42 -10.38 1.30 -5.81
CA ALA A 42 -10.21 2.54 -5.05
C ALA A 42 -8.81 3.12 -5.11
N LEU A 43 -7.83 2.34 -5.55
CA LEU A 43 -6.46 2.81 -5.74
C LEU A 43 -6.19 3.32 -7.16
N GLY A 44 -7.05 2.97 -8.13
CA GLY A 44 -6.94 3.38 -9.54
C GLY A 44 -6.78 2.20 -10.48
#